data_AF-Q1MYG8-F1
#
_entry.id   AF-Q1MYG8-F1
#
_cell.length_a   1.000
_cell.length_b   1.000
_cell.length_c   1.000
_cell.angle_alpha   90.00
_cell.angle_beta   90.00
_cell.angle_gamma   90.00
#
_symmetry.space_group_name_H-M   'P 1'
#
loop_
_entity.id
_entity.type
_entity.pdbx_description
1 polymer ?
#
loop_
_entity_poly.entity_id
_entity_poly.type
_entity_poly.pdbx_seq_one_letter_code
_entity_poly.pdbx_strand_id
1 'polypeptide(L)'
;MSLHAEIQHCLICQSNLPLPPRPVLQFSQNSNILIIGQAPGQKAHHAHQPFKDASGKRLREWLGLTESEFYDADKVALMPMAFCYPGKGKSGDLPPPPICHQTWHKRLLDHMQKIQLVVLLGQYSQRHYLTQATDFPWLKPSESERCQKLYKQYNNLADRVANQSTSLPESIMALPHPSPRNQLWLKKNPWFEQQVIPILQQRVIKALHHE
;
A
#
# COMPACT_ATOMS: atom_id res chain seq x y z
N MET A 1 -14.69 -4.75 21.53
CA MET A 1 -14.72 -3.75 20.44
C MET A 1 -13.94 -4.32 19.27
N SER A 2 -14.39 -4.17 18.02
CA SER A 2 -13.65 -4.70 16.86
C SER A 2 -12.40 -3.86 16.58
N LEU A 3 -11.39 -4.45 15.93
CA LEU A 3 -10.18 -3.71 15.52
C LEU A 3 -10.52 -2.50 14.63
N HIS A 4 -11.53 -2.64 13.77
CA HIS A 4 -12.09 -1.54 13.00
C HIS A 4 -12.55 -0.39 13.90
N ALA A 5 -13.38 -0.69 14.90
CA ALA A 5 -13.89 0.32 15.81
C ALA A 5 -12.77 0.98 16.63
N GLU A 6 -11.78 0.23 17.10
CA GLU A 6 -10.61 0.80 17.79
C GLU A 6 -9.85 1.80 16.93
N ILE A 7 -9.56 1.44 15.67
CA ILE A 7 -8.84 2.32 14.75
C ILE A 7 -9.68 3.55 14.42
N GLN A 8 -10.98 3.40 14.14
CA GLN A 8 -11.85 4.54 13.79
C GLN A 8 -11.97 5.58 14.92
N HIS A 9 -11.83 5.17 16.18
CA HIS A 9 -11.83 6.07 17.34
C HIS A 9 -10.43 6.53 17.78
N CYS A 10 -9.37 6.25 17.02
CA CYS A 10 -8.02 6.65 17.35
C CYS A 10 -7.84 8.19 17.30
N LEU A 11 -7.43 8.79 18.42
CA LEU A 11 -7.17 10.23 18.56
C LEU A 11 -5.70 10.57 18.86
N ILE A 12 -4.80 9.58 18.81
CA ILE A 12 -3.40 9.71 19.30
C ILE A 12 -2.67 10.90 18.68
N CYS A 13 -2.87 11.18 17.39
CA CYS A 13 -2.18 12.25 16.68
C CYS A 13 -2.95 13.58 16.59
N GLN A 14 -4.07 13.75 17.31
CA GLN A 14 -4.96 14.90 17.18
C GLN A 14 -4.27 16.26 17.27
N SER A 15 -3.31 16.43 18.19
CA SER A 15 -2.59 17.69 18.37
C SER A 15 -1.67 18.07 17.21
N ASN A 16 -1.36 17.11 16.33
CA ASN A 16 -0.35 17.25 15.27
C ASN A 16 -0.95 17.21 13.86
N LEU A 17 -2.27 17.03 13.74
CA LEU A 17 -2.95 17.00 12.46
C LEU A 17 -3.60 18.35 12.13
N PRO A 18 -3.61 18.76 10.85
CA PRO A 18 -4.29 19.99 10.42
C PRO A 18 -5.81 19.86 10.36
N LEU A 19 -6.33 18.63 10.41
CA LEU A 19 -7.75 18.29 10.42
C LEU A 19 -7.99 17.29 11.56
N PRO A 20 -9.22 17.21 12.10
CA PRO A 20 -9.56 16.21 13.12
C PRO A 20 -9.13 14.80 12.71
N PRO A 21 -8.63 13.95 13.62
CA PRO A 21 -8.29 12.57 13.30
C PRO A 21 -9.43 11.87 12.59
N ARG A 22 -9.10 11.26 11.46
CA ARG A 22 -10.04 10.44 10.70
C ARG A 22 -9.25 9.35 9.99
N PRO A 23 -9.07 8.20 10.65
CA PRO A 23 -8.39 7.06 10.07
C PRO A 23 -9.13 6.53 8.83
N VAL A 24 -8.51 6.65 7.66
CA VAL A 24 -9.04 6.20 6.37
C VAL A 24 -8.27 4.97 5.92
N LEU A 25 -8.93 3.81 6.02
CA LEU A 25 -8.43 2.49 5.64
C LEU A 25 -9.62 1.56 5.36
N GLN A 26 -9.35 0.42 4.71
CA GLN A 26 -10.31 -0.63 4.44
C GLN A 26 -9.62 -1.97 4.67
N PHE A 27 -10.24 -2.92 5.37
CA PHE A 27 -9.68 -4.27 5.51
C PHE A 27 -10.77 -5.25 5.94
N SER A 28 -10.48 -6.55 5.79
CA SER A 28 -11.25 -7.64 6.36
C SER A 28 -10.28 -8.75 6.76
N GLN A 29 -10.71 -9.67 7.63
CA GLN A 29 -9.98 -10.90 7.90
C GLN A 29 -9.81 -11.74 6.64
N ASN A 30 -10.72 -11.61 5.67
CA ASN A 30 -10.74 -12.38 4.42
C ASN A 30 -9.99 -11.74 3.26
N SER A 31 -9.46 -10.50 3.39
CA SER A 31 -8.81 -9.80 2.28
C SER A 31 -7.75 -10.69 1.60
N ASN A 32 -7.82 -10.81 0.28
CA ASN A 32 -6.83 -11.56 -0.51
C ASN A 32 -5.66 -10.68 -0.95
N ILE A 33 -5.92 -9.39 -1.18
CA ILE A 33 -4.93 -8.42 -1.66
C ILE A 33 -4.75 -7.33 -0.62
N LEU A 34 -3.52 -7.04 -0.23
CA LEU A 34 -3.15 -5.94 0.65
C LEU A 34 -2.42 -4.86 -0.14
N ILE A 35 -2.97 -3.65 -0.20
CA ILE A 35 -2.34 -2.50 -0.82
C ILE A 35 -1.83 -1.55 0.27
N ILE A 36 -0.53 -1.31 0.28
CA ILE A 36 0.13 -0.46 1.27
C ILE A 36 0.54 0.88 0.65
N GLY A 37 -0.29 1.89 0.88
CA GLY A 37 -0.12 3.27 0.42
C GLY A 37 0.65 4.17 1.38
N GLN A 38 0.69 5.48 1.10
CA GLN A 38 1.36 6.47 1.96
C GLN A 38 0.46 6.97 3.09
N ALA A 39 -0.47 7.86 2.75
CA ALA A 39 -1.44 8.46 3.65
C ALA A 39 -2.64 8.93 2.82
N PRO A 40 -3.84 9.09 3.40
CA PRO A 40 -4.94 9.71 2.67
C PRO A 40 -4.60 11.16 2.36
N GLY A 41 -4.91 11.61 1.15
CA GLY A 41 -4.93 13.03 0.82
C GLY A 41 -6.17 13.72 1.37
N GLN A 42 -6.24 15.05 1.23
CA GLN A 42 -7.36 15.84 1.75
C GLN A 42 -8.73 15.39 1.19
N LYS A 43 -8.82 14.98 -0.08
CA LYS A 43 -10.08 14.49 -0.68
C LYS A 43 -10.54 13.18 -0.04
N ALA A 44 -9.63 12.21 0.13
CA ALA A 44 -9.91 10.94 0.79
C ALA A 44 -10.34 11.15 2.25
N HIS A 45 -9.71 12.10 2.95
CA HIS A 45 -10.12 12.49 4.31
C HIS A 45 -11.56 13.01 4.39
N HIS A 46 -11.99 13.86 3.46
CA HIS A 46 -13.37 14.38 3.46
C HIS A 46 -14.38 13.32 3.00
N ALA A 47 -13.99 12.44 2.09
CA ALA A 47 -14.83 11.36 1.58
C ALA A 47 -14.91 10.13 2.51
N HIS A 48 -14.02 10.02 3.50
CA HIS A 48 -13.88 8.88 4.41
C HIS A 48 -13.63 7.58 3.65
N GLN A 49 -13.00 7.68 2.46
CA GLN A 49 -12.80 6.56 1.56
C GLN A 49 -11.37 6.59 1.03
N PRO A 50 -10.59 5.50 1.18
CA PRO A 50 -9.24 5.42 0.64
C PRO A 50 -9.26 5.62 -0.88
N PHE A 51 -8.25 6.26 -1.45
CA PHE A 51 -8.12 6.38 -2.92
C PHE A 51 -9.34 6.98 -3.64
N LYS A 52 -10.16 7.79 -2.96
CA LYS A 52 -11.22 8.59 -3.60
C LYS A 52 -10.68 9.84 -4.30
N ASP A 53 -9.77 9.61 -5.25
CA ASP A 53 -9.12 10.62 -6.07
C ASP A 53 -8.60 10.04 -7.40
N ALA A 54 -7.91 10.87 -8.20
CA ALA A 54 -7.34 10.48 -9.48
C ALA A 54 -6.24 9.40 -9.37
N SER A 55 -5.54 9.33 -8.24
CA SER A 55 -4.54 8.28 -8.00
C SER A 55 -5.22 6.93 -7.83
N GLY A 56 -6.39 6.90 -7.17
CA GLY A 56 -7.19 5.69 -7.05
C GLY A 56 -7.73 5.16 -8.37
N LYS A 57 -8.18 6.05 -9.27
CA LYS A 57 -8.61 5.65 -10.61
C LYS A 57 -7.48 4.94 -11.37
N ARG A 58 -6.30 5.55 -11.42
CA ARG A 58 -5.13 4.95 -12.08
C ARG A 58 -4.70 3.65 -11.41
N LEU A 59 -4.75 3.58 -10.09
CA LEU A 59 -4.40 2.36 -9.38
C LEU A 59 -5.31 1.18 -9.78
N ARG A 60 -6.62 1.42 -9.91
CA ARG A 60 -7.56 0.40 -10.37
C ARG A 60 -7.28 -0.05 -11.79
N GLU A 61 -6.95 0.89 -12.69
CA GLU A 61 -6.53 0.57 -14.07
C GLU A 61 -5.27 -0.31 -14.07
N TRP A 62 -4.26 0.03 -13.25
CA TRP A 62 -3.04 -0.78 -13.10
C TRP A 62 -3.31 -2.18 -12.55
N LEU A 63 -4.19 -2.29 -11.55
CA LEU A 63 -4.55 -3.57 -10.95
C LEU A 63 -5.47 -4.41 -11.85
N GLY A 64 -6.14 -3.80 -12.83
CA GLY A 64 -7.17 -4.46 -13.62
C GLY A 64 -8.46 -4.74 -12.84
N LEU A 65 -8.78 -3.91 -11.84
CA LEU A 65 -9.94 -4.09 -10.98
C LEU A 65 -11.06 -3.09 -11.28
N THR A 66 -12.31 -3.54 -11.14
CA THR A 66 -13.47 -2.66 -11.10
C THR A 66 -13.51 -1.84 -9.80
N GLU A 67 -14.32 -0.78 -9.76
CA GLU A 67 -14.52 -0.01 -8.52
C GLU A 67 -15.17 -0.85 -7.41
N SER A 68 -16.10 -1.73 -7.76
CA SER A 68 -16.75 -2.64 -6.81
C SER A 68 -15.77 -3.64 -6.19
N GLU A 69 -14.88 -4.24 -6.98
CA GLU A 69 -13.88 -5.17 -6.45
C GLU A 69 -12.83 -4.46 -5.59
N PHE A 70 -12.41 -3.26 -6.00
CA PHE A 70 -11.42 -2.49 -5.26
C PHE A 70 -11.93 -2.01 -3.89
N TYR A 71 -13.22 -1.73 -3.77
CA TYR A 71 -13.86 -1.33 -2.51
C TYR A 71 -14.58 -2.47 -1.78
N ASP A 72 -14.38 -3.72 -2.23
CA ASP A 72 -14.80 -4.91 -1.49
C ASP A 72 -13.69 -5.26 -0.48
N ALA A 73 -14.00 -5.09 0.81
CA ALA A 73 -13.04 -5.32 1.89
C ALA A 73 -12.61 -6.80 2.00
N ASP A 74 -13.46 -7.75 1.58
CA ASP A 74 -13.09 -9.18 1.57
C ASP A 74 -12.14 -9.52 0.42
N LYS A 75 -12.03 -8.66 -0.60
CA LYS A 75 -11.07 -8.83 -1.70
C LYS A 75 -9.80 -8.02 -1.47
N VAL A 76 -9.96 -6.74 -1.15
CA VAL A 76 -8.86 -5.77 -1.11
C VAL A 76 -8.82 -5.02 0.23
N ALA A 77 -7.71 -5.18 0.95
CA ALA A 77 -7.34 -4.31 2.05
C ALA A 77 -6.53 -3.10 1.55
N LEU A 78 -6.90 -1.91 2.00
CA LEU A 78 -6.26 -0.62 1.71
C LEU A 78 -5.69 -0.07 3.02
N MET A 79 -4.40 -0.30 3.26
CA MET A 79 -3.71 0.05 4.52
C MET A 79 -2.58 1.06 4.25
N PRO A 80 -2.79 2.37 4.43
CA PRO A 80 -1.73 3.36 4.24
C PRO A 80 -0.75 3.38 5.42
N MET A 81 0.51 3.79 5.20
CA MET A 81 1.52 3.98 6.27
C MET A 81 1.07 4.95 7.39
N ALA A 82 0.24 5.94 7.06
CA ALA A 82 -0.47 6.78 8.02
C ALA A 82 -1.96 6.84 7.69
N PHE A 83 -2.81 6.70 8.70
CA PHE A 83 -4.25 6.58 8.47
C PHE A 83 -4.97 7.92 8.38
N CYS A 84 -4.36 9.01 8.84
CA CYS A 84 -4.94 10.36 8.79
C CYS A 84 -4.21 11.26 7.80
N TYR A 85 -4.87 12.33 7.35
CA TYR A 85 -4.28 13.32 6.47
C TYR A 85 -3.15 14.09 7.18
N PRO A 86 -1.89 13.96 6.77
CA PRO A 86 -0.76 14.53 7.50
C PRO A 86 -0.59 16.03 7.27
N GLY A 87 -1.34 16.63 6.33
CA GLY A 87 -1.22 18.03 5.94
C GLY A 87 -0.50 18.27 4.64
N LYS A 88 -0.42 19.55 4.26
CA LYS A 88 0.13 20.00 2.97
C LYS A 88 1.54 20.54 3.17
N GLY A 89 2.51 19.95 2.46
CA GLY A 89 3.85 20.47 2.28
C GLY A 89 4.02 21.26 0.97
N LYS A 90 5.28 21.56 0.62
CA LYS A 90 5.63 22.38 -0.55
C LYS A 90 5.27 21.73 -1.89
N SER A 91 5.54 20.43 -2.02
CA SER A 91 5.40 19.67 -3.28
C SER A 91 4.22 18.67 -3.26
N GLY A 92 3.43 18.66 -2.20
CA GLY A 92 2.34 17.71 -1.99
C GLY A 92 1.95 17.56 -0.54
N ASP A 93 1.30 16.45 -0.22
CA ASP A 93 1.01 16.13 1.17
C ASP A 93 2.30 15.80 1.93
N LEU A 94 2.32 16.07 3.22
CA LEU A 94 3.44 15.74 4.09
C LEU A 94 3.66 14.21 4.13
N PRO A 95 4.90 13.75 4.39
CA PRO A 95 5.17 12.32 4.54
C PRO A 95 4.32 11.70 5.66
N PRO A 96 3.99 10.40 5.56
CA PRO A 96 3.28 9.71 6.62
C PRO A 96 4.11 9.70 7.92
N PRO A 97 3.59 10.18 9.06
CA PRO A 97 4.26 10.04 10.34
C PRO A 97 4.34 8.56 10.76
N PRO A 98 5.33 8.17 11.59
CA PRO A 98 5.53 6.77 11.94
C PRO A 98 4.45 6.20 12.88
N ILE A 99 3.72 7.07 13.58
CA ILE A 99 2.85 6.68 14.69
C ILE A 99 1.80 5.62 14.31
N CYS A 100 1.18 5.71 13.12
CA CYS A 100 0.16 4.76 12.73
C CYS A 100 0.72 3.35 12.52
N HIS A 101 1.88 3.22 11.84
CA HIS A 101 2.46 1.91 11.62
C HIS A 101 3.00 1.27 12.90
N GLN A 102 3.58 2.08 13.79
CA GLN A 102 4.04 1.62 15.10
C GLN A 102 2.89 1.14 16.00
N THR A 103 1.72 1.78 15.91
CA THR A 103 0.57 1.45 16.75
C THR A 103 -0.29 0.32 16.18
N TRP A 104 -0.54 0.31 14.87
CA TRP A 104 -1.65 -0.48 14.30
C TRP A 104 -1.24 -1.54 13.28
N HIS A 105 -0.13 -1.39 12.56
CA HIS A 105 0.15 -2.26 11.42
C HIS A 105 0.32 -3.72 11.83
N LYS A 106 1.06 -4.01 12.91
CA LYS A 106 1.20 -5.39 13.39
C LYS A 106 -0.15 -6.05 13.66
N ARG A 107 -1.06 -5.36 14.36
CA ARG A 107 -2.41 -5.87 14.68
C ARG A 107 -3.25 -6.08 13.42
N LEU A 108 -3.12 -5.21 12.42
CA LEU A 108 -3.81 -5.36 11.13
C LEU A 108 -3.28 -6.54 10.34
N LEU A 109 -1.96 -6.71 10.27
CA LEU A 109 -1.32 -7.84 9.59
C LEU A 109 -1.72 -9.14 10.29
N ASP A 110 -1.61 -9.25 11.61
CA ASP A 110 -2.02 -10.44 12.35
C ASP A 110 -3.52 -10.78 12.16
N HIS A 111 -4.36 -9.78 11.86
CA HIS A 111 -5.79 -9.95 11.62
C HIS A 111 -6.13 -10.46 10.21
N MET A 112 -5.33 -10.14 9.19
CA MET A 112 -5.59 -10.51 7.80
C MET A 112 -4.99 -11.89 7.50
N GLN A 113 -5.83 -12.92 7.40
CA GLN A 113 -5.38 -14.32 7.37
C GLN A 113 -5.28 -14.93 5.98
N LYS A 114 -5.83 -14.26 4.96
CA LYS A 114 -5.96 -14.78 3.59
C LYS A 114 -5.13 -14.03 2.55
N ILE A 115 -4.23 -13.14 2.97
CA ILE A 115 -3.44 -12.33 2.04
C ILE A 115 -2.59 -13.23 1.13
N GLN A 116 -2.84 -13.13 -0.18
CA GLN A 116 -2.10 -13.79 -1.25
C GLN A 116 -1.14 -12.82 -1.97
N LEU A 117 -1.46 -11.53 -1.98
CA LEU A 117 -0.67 -10.52 -2.66
C LEU A 117 -0.58 -9.23 -1.83
N VAL A 118 0.64 -8.74 -1.62
CA VAL A 118 0.93 -7.42 -1.05
C VAL A 118 1.48 -6.51 -2.14
N VAL A 119 0.89 -5.33 -2.28
CA VAL A 119 1.31 -4.29 -3.21
C VAL A 119 1.86 -3.09 -2.43
N LEU A 120 3.17 -2.89 -2.48
CA LEU A 120 3.88 -1.79 -1.82
C LEU A 120 3.93 -0.56 -2.74
N LEU A 121 3.08 0.44 -2.46
CA LEU A 121 2.96 1.66 -3.26
C LEU A 121 3.87 2.80 -2.79
N GLY A 122 4.90 3.08 -3.60
CA GLY A 122 5.79 4.22 -3.39
C GLY A 122 6.88 3.98 -2.34
N GLN A 123 7.72 5.01 -2.15
CA GLN A 123 8.98 4.85 -1.40
C GLN A 123 8.81 4.55 0.09
N TYR A 124 7.75 5.07 0.73
CA TYR A 124 7.59 4.93 2.19
C TYR A 124 7.21 3.50 2.58
N SER A 125 6.25 2.90 1.87
CA SER A 125 5.86 1.50 2.09
C SER A 125 6.99 0.55 1.69
N GLN A 126 7.62 0.76 0.53
CA GLN A 126 8.78 -0.03 0.11
C GLN A 126 9.92 0.03 1.13
N ARG A 127 10.29 1.23 1.62
CA ARG A 127 11.35 1.37 2.62
C ARG A 127 11.05 0.60 3.89
N HIS A 128 9.84 0.75 4.42
CA HIS A 128 9.47 0.07 5.66
C HIS A 128 9.42 -1.44 5.46
N TYR A 129 8.58 -1.91 4.54
CA TYR A 129 8.28 -3.34 4.42
C TYR A 129 9.34 -4.16 3.69
N LEU A 130 10.22 -3.55 2.90
CA LEU A 130 11.35 -4.29 2.36
C LEU A 130 12.50 -4.39 3.38
N THR A 131 12.64 -3.45 4.32
CA THR A 131 13.65 -3.54 5.39
C THR A 131 13.16 -4.35 6.59
N GLN A 132 11.88 -4.23 6.93
CA GLN A 132 11.19 -4.93 8.02
C GLN A 132 10.22 -5.99 7.46
N ALA A 133 10.66 -6.77 6.47
CA ALA A 133 9.80 -7.79 5.85
C ALA A 133 9.29 -8.86 6.83
N THR A 134 10.00 -9.04 7.95
CA THR A 134 9.58 -9.87 9.09
C THR A 134 8.29 -9.40 9.76
N ASP A 135 7.84 -8.18 9.50
CA ASP A 135 6.55 -7.68 10.00
C ASP A 135 5.36 -8.41 9.36
N PHE A 136 5.54 -9.02 8.19
CA PHE A 136 4.52 -9.88 7.57
C PHE A 136 4.54 -11.26 8.24
N PRO A 137 3.51 -11.62 9.05
CA PRO A 137 3.55 -12.85 9.85
C PRO A 137 3.48 -14.13 9.01
N TRP A 138 3.04 -14.03 7.75
CA TRP A 138 2.90 -15.16 6.82
C TRP A 138 4.10 -15.35 5.87
N LEU A 139 5.11 -14.47 5.89
CA LEU A 139 6.30 -14.67 5.06
C LEU A 139 7.27 -15.65 5.71
N LYS A 140 7.87 -16.52 4.89
CA LYS A 140 8.98 -17.36 5.34
C LYS A 140 10.22 -16.49 5.62
N PRO A 141 11.14 -16.93 6.51
CA PRO A 141 12.39 -16.21 6.75
C PRO A 141 13.18 -15.92 5.47
N SER A 142 13.30 -16.90 4.57
CA SER A 142 14.00 -16.75 3.28
C SER A 142 13.34 -15.75 2.33
N GLU A 143 12.01 -15.59 2.41
CA GLU A 143 11.27 -14.59 1.65
C GLU A 143 11.50 -13.18 2.20
N SER A 144 11.55 -13.05 3.53
CA SER A 144 11.90 -11.80 4.21
C SER A 144 13.32 -11.34 3.88
N GLU A 145 14.29 -12.26 3.88
CA GLU A 145 15.68 -11.98 3.50
C GLU A 145 15.79 -11.49 2.05
N ARG A 146 15.01 -12.09 1.14
CA ARG A 146 14.94 -11.67 -0.26
C ARG A 146 14.42 -10.24 -0.43
N CYS A 147 13.39 -9.85 0.32
CA CYS A 147 12.91 -8.46 0.37
C CYS A 147 14.00 -7.49 0.85
N GLN A 148 14.69 -7.84 1.93
CA GLN A 148 15.77 -7.03 2.51
C GLN A 148 16.97 -6.91 1.56
N LYS A 149 17.31 -8.00 0.86
CA LYS A 149 18.37 -8.01 -0.14
C LYS A 149 18.06 -7.05 -1.29
N LEU A 150 16.84 -7.09 -1.84
CA LEU A 150 16.43 -6.16 -2.91
C LEU A 150 16.62 -4.71 -2.45
N TYR A 151 16.16 -4.37 -1.24
CA TYR A 151 16.25 -3.00 -0.75
C TYR A 151 17.69 -2.53 -0.54
N LYS A 152 18.57 -3.42 -0.03
CA LYS A 152 20.00 -3.13 0.12
C LYS A 152 20.72 -2.97 -1.22
N GLN A 153 20.31 -3.73 -2.23
CA GLN A 153 20.94 -3.73 -3.56
C GLN A 153 20.57 -2.50 -4.39
N TYR A 154 19.34 -2.00 -4.28
CA TYR A 154 18.82 -0.93 -5.14
C TYR A 154 18.38 0.31 -4.35
N ASN A 155 19.14 1.40 -4.52
CA ASN A 155 19.01 2.62 -3.74
C ASN A 155 17.82 3.51 -4.16
N ASN A 156 17.35 3.42 -5.41
CA ASN A 156 16.22 4.21 -5.89
C ASN A 156 14.97 3.38 -6.20
N LEU A 157 13.83 4.05 -6.28
CA LEU A 157 12.53 3.41 -6.48
C LEU A 157 12.40 2.76 -7.86
N ALA A 158 12.96 3.37 -8.91
CA ALA A 158 12.83 2.83 -10.26
C ALA A 158 13.52 1.48 -10.38
N ASP A 159 14.75 1.38 -9.87
CA ASP A 159 15.53 0.15 -9.93
C ASP A 159 14.90 -0.97 -9.10
N ARG A 160 14.35 -0.65 -7.92
CA ARG A 160 13.60 -1.64 -7.12
C ARG A 160 12.39 -2.17 -7.88
N VAL A 161 11.65 -1.30 -8.57
CA VAL A 161 10.47 -1.71 -9.35
C VAL A 161 10.88 -2.51 -10.59
N ALA A 162 11.98 -2.15 -11.26
CA ALA A 162 12.48 -2.85 -12.45
C ALA A 162 13.05 -4.23 -12.14
N ASN A 163 13.73 -4.39 -11.00
CA ASN A 163 14.49 -5.61 -10.67
C ASN A 163 13.80 -6.50 -9.63
N GLN A 164 12.54 -6.24 -9.30
CA GLN A 164 11.82 -6.99 -8.26
C GLN A 164 11.56 -8.46 -8.62
N SER A 165 11.38 -8.80 -9.91
CA SER A 165 10.90 -10.13 -10.33
C SER A 165 11.83 -11.28 -9.95
N THR A 166 13.13 -11.03 -9.92
CA THR A 166 14.15 -12.02 -9.53
C THR A 166 14.37 -12.10 -8.03
N SER A 167 13.92 -11.07 -7.28
CA SER A 167 14.22 -10.93 -5.87
C SER A 167 12.99 -11.14 -4.99
N LEU A 168 11.87 -10.46 -5.22
CA LEU A 168 10.72 -10.55 -4.33
C LEU A 168 9.98 -11.90 -4.44
N PRO A 169 9.35 -12.37 -3.35
CA PRO A 169 8.39 -13.46 -3.38
C PRO A 169 7.24 -13.17 -4.37
N GLU A 170 6.56 -14.22 -4.85
CA GLU A 170 5.37 -14.03 -5.72
C GLU A 170 4.28 -13.20 -5.02
N SER A 171 4.16 -13.34 -3.70
CA SER A 171 3.19 -12.66 -2.85
C SER A 171 3.48 -11.17 -2.62
N ILE A 172 4.56 -10.60 -3.17
CA ILE A 172 4.90 -9.18 -3.01
C ILE A 172 5.22 -8.53 -4.35
N MET A 173 4.63 -7.36 -4.60
CA MET A 173 5.02 -6.45 -5.67
C MET A 173 5.24 -5.04 -5.16
N ALA A 174 6.29 -4.40 -5.66
CA ALA A 174 6.61 -2.99 -5.41
C ALA A 174 6.25 -2.16 -6.64
N LEU A 175 5.52 -1.05 -6.44
CA LEU A 175 5.12 -0.14 -7.51
C LEU A 175 5.46 1.32 -7.16
N PRO A 176 5.61 2.21 -8.15
CA PRO A 176 5.57 3.66 -7.91
C PRO A 176 4.20 4.08 -7.36
N HIS A 177 4.12 5.31 -6.82
CA HIS A 177 2.81 5.87 -6.46
C HIS A 177 2.01 6.21 -7.74
N PRO A 178 0.70 5.95 -7.80
CA PRO A 178 -0.15 6.25 -8.97
C PRO A 178 -0.51 7.75 -9.11
N SER A 179 0.27 8.66 -8.51
CA SER A 179 -0.06 10.09 -8.47
C SER A 179 -0.02 10.69 -9.88
N PRO A 180 -0.95 11.61 -10.24
CA PRO A 180 -0.83 12.41 -11.46
C PRO A 180 0.50 13.14 -11.61
N ARG A 181 1.21 13.42 -10.51
CA ARG A 181 2.55 14.03 -10.53
C ARG A 181 3.65 13.11 -11.07
N ASN A 182 3.42 11.80 -11.12
CA ASN A 182 4.40 10.82 -11.59
C ASN A 182 4.38 10.60 -13.11
N GLN A 183 3.67 11.43 -13.89
CA GLN A 183 3.62 11.31 -15.36
C GLN A 183 5.00 11.38 -16.02
N LEU A 184 5.89 12.27 -15.57
CA LEU A 184 7.25 12.34 -16.11
C LEU A 184 8.05 11.06 -15.81
N TRP A 185 7.85 10.48 -14.63
CA TRP A 185 8.48 9.21 -14.28
C TRP A 185 7.99 8.08 -15.19
N LEU A 186 6.68 7.99 -15.44
CA LEU A 186 6.10 6.97 -16.34
C LEU A 186 6.64 7.11 -17.78
N LYS A 187 6.71 8.35 -18.30
CA LYS A 187 7.29 8.61 -19.63
C LYS A 187 8.76 8.19 -19.75
N LYS A 188 9.54 8.34 -18.67
CA LYS A 188 10.95 7.91 -18.62
C LYS A 188 11.12 6.41 -18.39
N ASN A 189 10.08 5.72 -17.93
CA ASN A 189 10.11 4.31 -17.56
C ASN A 189 8.97 3.54 -18.27
N PRO A 190 8.92 3.54 -19.62
CA PRO A 190 7.83 2.91 -20.37
C PRO A 190 7.71 1.39 -20.10
N TRP A 191 8.82 0.75 -19.72
CA TRP A 191 8.86 -0.64 -19.27
C TRP A 191 7.92 -0.93 -18.10
N PHE A 192 7.56 0.06 -17.29
CA PHE A 192 6.63 -0.14 -16.18
C PHE A 192 5.26 -0.59 -16.68
N GLU A 193 4.68 0.14 -17.63
CA GLU A 193 3.38 -0.20 -18.20
C GLU A 193 3.45 -1.41 -19.13
N GLN A 194 4.57 -1.60 -19.83
CA GLN A 194 4.73 -2.70 -20.79
C GLN A 194 5.06 -4.05 -20.15
N GLN A 195 5.73 -4.05 -19.00
CA GLN A 195 6.28 -5.28 -18.40
C GLN A 195 5.76 -5.54 -16.99
N VAL A 196 5.66 -4.49 -16.14
CA VAL A 196 5.26 -4.67 -14.74
C VAL A 196 3.75 -4.78 -14.58
N ILE A 197 2.98 -3.94 -15.28
CA ILE A 197 1.51 -3.93 -15.17
C ILE A 197 0.87 -5.26 -15.62
N PRO A 198 1.27 -5.90 -16.75
CA PRO A 198 0.71 -7.20 -17.12
C PRO A 198 0.95 -8.28 -16.05
N ILE A 199 2.14 -8.32 -15.45
CA ILE A 199 2.47 -9.25 -14.36
C ILE A 199 1.62 -8.95 -13.12
N LEU A 200 1.45 -7.66 -12.78
CA LEU A 200 0.60 -7.24 -11.68
C LEU A 200 -0.83 -7.74 -11.85
N GLN A 201 -1.43 -7.52 -13.01
CA GLN A 201 -2.80 -7.95 -13.30
C GLN A 201 -2.95 -9.48 -13.21
N GLN A 202 -1.98 -10.25 -13.72
CA GLN A 202 -1.96 -11.71 -13.57
C GLN A 202 -1.94 -12.14 -12.10
N ARG A 203 -1.11 -11.50 -11.27
CA ARG A 203 -1.04 -11.81 -9.83
C ARG A 203 -2.30 -11.38 -9.07
N VAL A 204 -2.92 -10.27 -9.45
CA VAL A 204 -4.20 -9.81 -8.89
C VAL A 204 -5.29 -10.83 -9.18
N ILE A 205 -5.42 -11.30 -10.42
CA ILE A 205 -6.39 -12.34 -10.80
C ILE A 205 -6.14 -13.62 -10.00
N LYS A 206 -4.88 -14.09 -9.94
CA LYS A 206 -4.51 -15.28 -9.14
C LYS A 206 -4.88 -15.12 -7.66
N ALA A 207 -4.68 -13.93 -7.08
CA ALA A 207 -5.01 -13.67 -5.68
C ALA A 207 -6.51 -13.67 -5.40
N LEU A 208 -7.35 -13.17 -6.32
CA LEU A 208 -8.81 -13.12 -6.16
C LEU A 208 -9.50 -14.47 -6.39
N HIS A 209 -8.89 -15.37 -7.17
CA HIS A 209 -9.42 -16.70 -7.47
C HIS A 209 -8.70 -17.82 -6.71
N HIS A 210 -7.95 -17.47 -5.66
CA HIS A 210 -7.34 -18.47 -4.80
C HIS A 210 -8.42 -19.07 -3.89
N GLU A 211 -8.79 -20.33 -4.14
CA GLU A 211 -9.63 -21.14 -3.24
C GLU A 211 -8.93 -21.45 -1.92
#